data_AF-A0A132GVG8-F1
#
_entry.id   AF-A0A132GVG8-F1
#
_cell.length_a   1.000
_cell.length_b   1.000
_cell.length_c   1.000
_cell.angle_alpha   90.00
_cell.angle_beta   90.00
_cell.angle_gamma   90.00
#
_symmetry.space_group_name_H-M   'P 1'
#
loop_
_entity.id
_entity.type
_entity.pdbx_description
1 polymer ?
#
loop_
_entity_poly.entity_id
_entity_poly.type
_entity_poly.pdbx_seq_one_letter_code
_entity_poly.pdbx_strand_id
1 'polypeptide(L)'
;MTFKEVLRKLNNRYVYATLAFLVIILFIDQFNLFEQIRLSKALKDQKQQIEYYDKELSESKEYLENLNNDTATMEKVAREQYMMKRDNEVIYLIETQK
;
A
#
# COMPACT_ATOMS: atom_id res chain seq x y z
N MET A 1 -30.39 -39.32 27.95
CA MET A 1 -30.77 -38.04 28.60
C MET A 1 -31.77 -37.37 27.67
N THR A 2 -32.99 -37.15 28.15
CA THR A 2 -34.16 -36.94 27.29
C THR A 2 -34.30 -35.46 26.92
N PHE A 3 -34.70 -35.15 25.67
CA PHE A 3 -34.82 -33.77 25.17
C PHE A 3 -35.68 -32.85 26.07
N LYS A 4 -36.71 -33.41 26.73
CA LYS A 4 -37.54 -32.71 27.73
C LYS A 4 -36.76 -32.23 28.96
N GLU A 5 -35.76 -32.96 29.40
CA GLU A 5 -34.96 -32.63 30.59
C GLU A 5 -33.98 -31.48 30.29
N VAL A 6 -33.48 -31.43 29.05
CA VAL A 6 -32.68 -30.32 28.52
C VAL A 6 -33.53 -29.05 28.45
N LEU A 7 -34.74 -29.12 27.87
CA LEU A 7 -35.66 -27.98 27.80
C LEU A 7 -36.02 -27.42 29.19
N ARG A 8 -36.21 -28.31 30.18
CA ARG A 8 -36.53 -27.89 31.56
C ARG A 8 -35.37 -27.18 32.24
N LYS A 9 -34.12 -27.56 31.95
CA LYS A 9 -32.92 -26.84 32.44
C LYS A 9 -32.71 -25.50 31.72
N LEU A 10 -33.12 -25.38 30.45
CA LEU A 10 -33.07 -24.15 29.67
C LEU A 10 -34.09 -23.09 30.13
N ASN A 11 -35.18 -23.48 30.78
CA ASN A 11 -36.20 -22.56 31.29
C ASN A 11 -35.80 -21.94 32.65
N ASN A 12 -34.63 -21.31 32.72
CA ASN A 12 -34.13 -20.61 33.89
C ASN A 12 -33.74 -19.18 33.48
N ARG A 13 -34.14 -18.18 34.26
CA ARG A 13 -33.81 -16.76 34.03
C ARG A 13 -32.30 -16.52 33.83
N TYR A 14 -31.44 -17.31 34.48
CA TYR A 14 -30.00 -17.22 34.31
C TYR A 14 -29.53 -17.75 32.95
N VAL A 15 -30.19 -18.75 32.37
CA VAL A 15 -29.84 -19.26 31.02
C VAL A 15 -30.15 -18.21 29.96
N TYR A 16 -31.30 -17.54 30.05
CA TYR A 16 -31.64 -16.44 29.15
C TYR A 16 -30.69 -15.25 29.30
N ALA A 17 -30.31 -14.90 30.53
CA ALA A 17 -29.33 -13.83 30.78
C ALA A 17 -27.95 -14.18 30.20
N THR A 18 -27.47 -15.41 30.39
CA THR A 18 -26.20 -15.87 29.82
C THR A 18 -26.27 -15.97 28.30
N LEU A 19 -27.39 -16.40 27.73
CA LEU A 19 -27.56 -16.47 26.28
C LEU A 19 -27.57 -15.06 25.65
N ALA A 20 -28.28 -14.11 26.28
CA ALA A 20 -28.27 -12.71 25.87
C ALA A 20 -26.87 -12.10 25.99
N PHE A 21 -26.15 -12.40 27.08
CA PHE A 21 -24.78 -11.96 27.28
C PHE A 21 -23.82 -12.52 26.23
N LEU A 22 -23.94 -13.80 25.89
CA LEU A 22 -23.17 -14.44 24.81
C LEU A 22 -23.51 -13.82 23.45
N VAL A 23 -24.79 -13.57 23.15
CA VAL A 23 -25.19 -12.90 21.91
C VAL A 23 -24.62 -11.47 21.86
N ILE A 24 -24.60 -10.74 22.96
CA ILE A 24 -23.98 -9.41 23.03
C ILE A 24 -22.47 -9.49 22.76
N ILE A 25 -21.75 -10.42 23.39
CA ILE A 25 -20.31 -10.57 23.14
C ILE A 25 -20.03 -11.04 21.70
N LEU A 26 -20.86 -11.92 21.15
CA LEU A 26 -20.66 -12.49 19.81
C LEU A 26 -21.06 -11.54 18.67
N PHE A 27 -22.07 -10.69 18.87
CA PHE A 27 -22.62 -9.82 17.82
C PHE A 27 -22.35 -8.32 18.03
N ILE A 28 -22.16 -7.86 19.28
CA ILE A 28 -21.96 -6.44 19.60
C ILE A 28 -20.48 -6.14 19.84
N ASP A 29 -19.77 -6.98 20.60
CA ASP A 29 -18.41 -6.66 21.03
C ASP A 29 -17.33 -7.27 20.11
N GLN A 30 -17.04 -6.57 19.01
CA GLN A 30 -15.69 -6.27 18.51
C GLN A 30 -14.62 -7.37 18.36
N PHE A 31 -14.90 -8.65 18.56
CA PHE A 31 -14.04 -9.79 18.21
C PHE A 31 -14.16 -10.10 16.72
N ASN A 32 -13.95 -9.06 15.92
CA ASN A 32 -14.11 -9.13 14.50
C ASN A 32 -12.76 -9.56 13.92
N LEU A 33 -12.54 -10.89 13.86
CA LEU A 33 -11.43 -11.48 13.12
C LEU A 33 -11.32 -10.89 11.70
N PHE A 34 -12.46 -10.55 11.10
CA PHE A 34 -12.52 -9.84 9.83
C PHE A 34 -11.89 -8.44 9.88
N GLU A 35 -12.10 -7.67 10.95
CA GLU A 35 -11.42 -6.37 11.11
C GLU A 35 -9.93 -6.55 11.32
N GLN A 36 -9.51 -7.56 12.09
CA GLN A 36 -8.09 -7.82 12.27
C GLN A 36 -7.40 -8.24 10.97
N ILE A 37 -8.07 -9.04 10.13
CA ILE A 37 -7.60 -9.38 8.78
C ILE A 37 -7.56 -8.14 7.88
N ARG A 38 -8.62 -7.32 7.90
CA ARG A 38 -8.70 -6.07 7.11
C ARG A 38 -7.59 -5.10 7.50
N LEU A 39 -7.37 -4.90 8.80
CA LEU A 39 -6.32 -4.05 9.35
C LEU A 39 -4.92 -4.61 9.02
N SER A 40 -4.73 -5.92 9.10
CA SER A 40 -3.46 -6.56 8.72
C SER A 40 -3.15 -6.38 7.23
N LYS A 41 -4.17 -6.48 6.37
CA LYS A 41 -4.03 -6.21 4.94
C LYS A 41 -3.70 -4.74 4.69
N ALA A 42 -4.43 -3.81 5.30
CA ALA A 42 -4.16 -2.37 5.18
C ALA A 42 -2.74 -2.02 5.65
N LEU A 43 -2.27 -2.61 6.75
CA LEU A 43 -0.90 -2.45 7.23
C LEU A 43 0.13 -2.97 6.23
N LYS A 44 -0.12 -4.14 5.63
CA LYS A 44 0.78 -4.70 4.61
C LYS A 44 0.85 -3.79 3.39
N ASP A 45 -0.30 -3.35 2.89
CA ASP A 45 -0.39 -2.48 1.72
C ASP A 45 0.31 -1.13 1.97
N GLN A 46 0.16 -0.57 3.18
CA GLN A 46 0.84 0.67 3.57
C GLN A 46 2.36 0.48 3.69
N LYS A 47 2.83 -0.65 4.25
CA LYS A 47 4.27 -0.96 4.30
C LYS A 47 4.87 -1.11 2.90
N GLN A 48 4.14 -1.76 2.00
CA GLN A 48 4.59 -1.93 0.61
C GLN A 48 4.68 -0.60 -0.12
N GLN A 49 3.76 0.34 0.14
CA GLN A 49 3.84 1.69 -0.41
C GLN A 49 5.07 2.44 0.11
N ILE A 50 5.36 2.34 1.42
CA ILE A 50 6.55 2.95 2.02
C ILE A 50 7.82 2.41 1.34
N GLU A 51 7.96 1.07 1.24
CA GLU A 51 9.11 0.44 0.61
C GLU A 51 9.27 0.85 -0.86
N TYR A 52 8.16 0.95 -1.60
CA TYR A 52 8.16 1.43 -2.98
C TYR A 52 8.69 2.86 -3.09
N TYR A 53 8.16 3.79 -2.28
CA TYR A 53 8.58 5.19 -2.34
C TYR A 53 10.00 5.41 -1.81
N ASP A 54 10.45 4.65 -0.81
CA ASP A 54 11.83 4.71 -0.33
C ASP A 54 12.81 4.29 -1.43
N LYS A 55 12.46 3.24 -2.19
CA LYS A 55 13.24 2.82 -3.36
C LYS A 55 13.25 3.89 -4.44
N GLU A 56 12.10 4.40 -4.85
CA GLU A 56 12.00 5.44 -5.88
C GLU A 56 12.77 6.70 -5.47
N LEU A 57 12.69 7.09 -4.20
CA LEU A 57 13.45 8.21 -3.65
C LEU A 57 14.96 7.96 -3.71
N SER A 58 15.42 6.75 -3.42
CA SER A 58 16.84 6.41 -3.50
C SER A 58 17.37 6.50 -4.94
N GLU A 59 16.63 5.94 -5.90
CA GLU A 59 16.98 6.00 -7.33
C GLU A 59 16.97 7.45 -7.84
N SER A 60 15.97 8.24 -7.44
CA SER A 60 15.87 9.64 -7.83
C SER A 60 16.99 10.49 -7.23
N LYS A 61 17.40 10.22 -5.98
CA LYS A 61 18.55 10.88 -5.36
C LYS A 61 19.85 10.54 -6.08
N GLU A 62 20.09 9.27 -6.39
CA GLU A 62 21.26 8.85 -7.16
C GLU A 62 21.28 9.52 -8.54
N TYR A 63 20.13 9.58 -9.21
CA TYR A 63 19.99 10.29 -10.48
C TYR A 63 20.34 11.79 -10.36
N LEU A 64 19.84 12.47 -9.32
CA LEU A 64 20.16 13.87 -9.06
C LEU A 64 21.64 14.09 -8.71
N GLU A 65 22.25 13.19 -7.93
CA GLU A 65 23.68 13.25 -7.63
C GLU A 65 24.52 13.07 -8.91
N ASN A 66 24.14 12.14 -9.77
CA ASN A 66 24.78 11.95 -11.07
C ASN A 66 24.62 13.20 -11.96
N LEU A 67 23.44 13.83 -11.99
CA LEU A 67 23.28 15.10 -12.72
C LEU A 67 24.15 16.23 -12.19
N ASN A 68 24.28 16.37 -10.87
CA ASN A 68 25.02 17.46 -10.26
C ASN A 68 26.54 17.28 -10.34
N ASN A 69 27.02 16.03 -10.25
CA ASN A 69 28.44 15.72 -10.18
C ASN A 69 29.05 15.29 -11.53
N ASP A 70 28.23 14.82 -12.48
CA ASP A 70 28.70 14.41 -13.81
C ASP A 70 28.16 15.32 -14.92
N THR A 71 29.05 16.17 -15.44
CA THR A 71 28.74 17.10 -16.53
C THR A 71 28.32 16.38 -17.82
N ALA A 72 28.82 15.17 -18.08
CA ALA A 72 28.44 14.39 -19.26
C ALA A 72 27.02 13.85 -19.14
N THR A 73 26.64 13.37 -17.95
CA THR A 73 25.26 12.95 -17.66
C THR A 73 24.29 14.13 -17.75
N MET A 74 24.65 15.30 -17.20
CA MET A 74 23.86 16.51 -17.30
C MET A 74 23.64 16.96 -18.77
N GLU A 75 24.71 16.98 -19.57
CA GLU A 75 24.62 17.37 -20.98
C GLU A 75 23.78 16.38 -21.79
N LYS A 76 23.92 15.08 -21.54
CA LYS A 76 23.09 14.05 -22.18
C LYS A 76 21.61 14.26 -21.88
N VAL A 77 21.25 14.50 -20.62
CA VAL A 77 19.85 14.75 -20.22
C VAL A 77 19.33 16.04 -20.84
N ALA A 78 20.11 17.12 -20.83
CA ALA A 78 19.73 18.39 -21.45
C ALA A 78 19.46 18.25 -22.95
N ARG A 79 20.27 17.46 -23.67
CA ARG A 79 20.13 17.22 -25.11
C ARG A 79 19.00 16.25 -25.46
N GLU A 80 18.86 15.14 -24.73
CA GLU A 80 17.88 14.10 -25.04
C GLU A 80 16.47 14.45 -24.56
N GLN A 81 16.34 14.94 -23.32
CA GLN A 81 15.02 15.19 -22.71
C GLN A 81 14.50 16.59 -23.02
N TYR A 82 15.39 17.58 -23.04
CA TYR A 82 15.01 19.00 -23.18
C TYR A 82 15.43 19.61 -24.52
N MET A 83 16.07 18.84 -25.40
CA MET A 83 16.57 19.29 -26.72
C MET A 83 17.40 20.58 -26.66
N MET A 84 18.13 20.77 -25.56
CA MET A 84 18.98 21.94 -25.35
C MET A 84 20.23 21.86 -26.23
N LYS A 85 20.69 23.03 -26.69
CA LYS A 85 21.91 23.21 -27.46
C LYS A 85 22.77 24.31 -26.85
N ARG A 86 24.08 24.30 -27.10
CA ARG A 86 24.96 25.38 -26.68
C ARG A 86 24.77 26.62 -27.57
N ASP A 87 25.09 27.79 -27.02
CA ASP A 87 25.10 29.02 -27.82
C ASP A 87 26.12 28.88 -28.95
N ASN A 88 25.70 29.20 -30.18
CA ASN A 88 26.44 29.02 -31.44
C ASN A 88 26.63 27.56 -31.91
N GLU A 89 25.90 26.60 -31.35
CA GLU A 89 25.87 25.23 -31.87
C GLU A 89 24.91 25.10 -33.08
N VAL A 90 25.43 24.50 -34.16
CA VAL A 90 24.68 24.22 -35.40
C VAL A 90 24.29 22.74 -35.41
N ILE A 91 22.98 22.47 -35.43
CA ILE A 91 22.42 21.11 -35.46
C ILE A 91 22.08 20.76 -36.91
N TYR A 92 22.56 19.61 -37.37
CA TYR A 92 22.24 19.08 -38.70
C TYR A 92 21.28 17.89 -38.55
N LEU A 93 20.12 17.96 -39.20
CA LEU A 93 19.20 16.83 -39.32
C LEU A 93 19.48 16.13 -40.64
N ILE A 94 19.94 14.89 -40.60
CA ILE A 94 20.17 14.08 -41.80
C ILE A 94 18.96 13.17 -41.98
N GLU A 95 18.09 13.51 -42.92
CA GLU A 95 16.98 12.63 -43.31
C GLU A 95 17.44 11.72 -44.44
N THR A 96 17.38 10.40 -44.22
CA THR A 96 17.50 9.42 -45.29
C THR A 96 16.22 9.45 -46.11
N GLN A 97 16.30 10.07 -47.29
CA GLN A 97 15.25 9.99 -48.32
C GLN A 97 15.00 8.52 -48.63
N LYS A 98 13.76 8.07 -48.42
CA LYS A 98 13.33 6.69 -48.61
C LYS A 98 13.00 6.41 -50.07
#